data_AF-H3A6E5-F1
#
_entry.id   AF-H3A6E5-F1
#
_cell.length_a   1.000
_cell.length_b   1.000
_cell.length_c   1.000
_cell.angle_alpha   90.00
_cell.angle_beta   90.00
_cell.angle_gamma   90.00
#
_symmetry.space_group_name_H-M   'P 1'
#
loop_
_entity.id
_entity.type
_entity.pdbx_description
1 polymer ?
#
loop_
_entity_poly.entity_id
_entity_poly.type
_entity_poly.pdbx_seq_one_letter_code
_entity_poly.pdbx_strand_id
1 'polypeptide(L)'
;PLNEVNALLQNYDVLVDYCTMEVNENNYPIAKYCLKKITDPQYCIALTVLHDILGELSELCQTFQRSCLTTIEAYCYAKAKIVKFHSQYLGEKVHSEKVKQQMAPFDNTVDTRGVLHFISEHCEHLDCRFPENELQEWSAFNIEALFPVKFDYGYGTKNVIKLVGKYQAVLNLPTDRSITECICEQYIDYKFIIVEKMKVGTIRTFADMVTYTLKEQQFTDLAHFVDICATFQASSADCKCGFSLMKQIKTKSRNRLEVNHMDQLISIKYYLAANKDVNLDKIYHHWTTDKYRREK
;
A
#
# COMPACT_ATOMS: atom_id res chain seq x y z
N PRO A 1 -10.51 -6.14 -7.07
CA PRO A 1 -10.13 -7.56 -6.93
C PRO A 1 -10.92 -8.27 -5.83
N LEU A 2 -10.93 -7.73 -4.60
CA LEU A 2 -11.68 -8.32 -3.49
C LEU A 2 -13.19 -8.41 -3.76
N ASN A 3 -13.81 -7.36 -4.30
CA ASN A 3 -15.24 -7.37 -4.59
C ASN A 3 -15.62 -8.41 -5.66
N GLU A 4 -14.77 -8.60 -6.66
CA GLU A 4 -14.97 -9.62 -7.69
C GLU A 4 -14.82 -11.05 -7.13
N VAL A 5 -13.83 -11.27 -6.27
CA VAL A 5 -13.62 -12.56 -5.57
C VAL A 5 -14.78 -12.85 -4.59
N ASN A 6 -15.24 -11.84 -3.85
CA ASN A 6 -16.40 -11.95 -2.96
C ASN A 6 -17.67 -12.30 -3.74
N ALA A 7 -17.91 -11.62 -4.86
CA ALA A 7 -19.07 -11.92 -5.70
C ALA A 7 -19.03 -13.35 -6.25
N LEU A 8 -17.84 -13.82 -6.66
CA LEU A 8 -17.67 -15.20 -7.12
C LEU A 8 -17.97 -16.21 -6.00
N LEU A 9 -17.44 -16.00 -4.80
CA LEU A 9 -17.65 -16.90 -3.66
C LEU A 9 -19.10 -16.89 -3.15
N GLN A 10 -19.77 -15.73 -3.14
CA GLN A 10 -21.17 -15.64 -2.73
C GLN A 10 -22.13 -16.35 -3.68
N ASN A 11 -21.75 -16.46 -4.95
CA ASN A 11 -22.56 -17.11 -5.99
C ASN A 11 -22.00 -18.48 -6.38
N TYR A 12 -21.06 -19.05 -5.60
CA TYR A 12 -20.31 -20.23 -6.01
C TYR A 12 -21.23 -21.43 -6.26
N ASP A 13 -22.09 -21.75 -5.30
CA ASP A 13 -23.03 -22.88 -5.39
C ASP A 13 -24.02 -22.67 -6.55
N VAL A 14 -24.55 -21.46 -6.69
CA VAL A 14 -25.45 -21.09 -7.79
C VAL A 14 -24.78 -21.27 -9.15
N LEU A 15 -23.49 -20.92 -9.28
CA LEU A 15 -22.73 -21.10 -10.50
C LEU A 15 -22.45 -22.58 -10.80
N VAL A 16 -22.20 -23.39 -9.76
CA VAL A 16 -22.05 -24.85 -9.89
C VAL A 16 -23.36 -25.48 -10.38
N ASP A 17 -24.48 -25.13 -9.75
CA ASP A 17 -25.81 -25.63 -10.11
C ASP A 17 -26.18 -25.24 -11.54
N TYR A 18 -26.00 -23.96 -11.88
CA TYR A 18 -26.26 -23.45 -13.23
C TYR A 18 -25.41 -24.17 -14.29
N CYS A 19 -24.10 -24.28 -14.07
CA CYS A 19 -23.23 -24.98 -15.02
C CYS A 19 -23.59 -26.47 -15.12
N THR A 20 -24.00 -27.11 -14.02
CA THR A 20 -24.44 -28.51 -14.02
C THR A 20 -25.71 -28.70 -14.84
N MET A 21 -26.71 -27.84 -14.65
CA MET A 21 -27.95 -27.84 -15.43
C MET A 21 -27.68 -27.64 -16.92
N GLU A 22 -26.89 -26.63 -17.32
CA GLU A 22 -26.55 -26.34 -18.71
C GLU A 22 -25.75 -27.46 -19.39
N VAL A 23 -24.93 -28.19 -18.62
CA VAL A 23 -24.21 -29.37 -19.12
C VAL A 23 -25.16 -30.53 -19.37
N ASN A 24 -26.12 -30.76 -18.46
CA ASN A 24 -27.05 -31.88 -18.53
C ASN A 24 -28.15 -31.68 -19.57
N GLU A 25 -28.71 -30.47 -19.66
CA GLU A 25 -29.86 -30.16 -20.52
C GLU A 25 -29.43 -29.75 -21.93
N ASN A 26 -28.42 -28.88 -22.03
CA ASN A 26 -28.04 -28.21 -23.28
C ASN A 26 -26.71 -28.70 -23.85
N ASN A 27 -25.99 -29.58 -23.13
CA ASN A 27 -24.66 -30.07 -23.51
C ASN A 27 -23.67 -28.93 -23.84
N TYR A 28 -23.83 -27.77 -23.18
CA TYR A 28 -23.17 -26.54 -23.60
C TYR A 28 -21.65 -26.59 -23.32
N PRO A 29 -20.77 -26.44 -24.34
CA PRO A 29 -19.33 -26.62 -24.18
C PRO A 29 -18.67 -25.67 -23.18
N ILE A 30 -19.15 -24.42 -23.09
CA ILE A 30 -18.61 -23.43 -22.15
C ILE A 30 -19.01 -23.79 -20.72
N ALA A 31 -20.25 -24.23 -20.49
CA ALA A 31 -20.68 -24.71 -19.17
C ALA A 31 -19.87 -25.92 -18.71
N LYS A 32 -19.52 -26.85 -19.62
CA LYS A 32 -18.60 -27.96 -19.30
C LYS A 32 -17.22 -27.48 -18.86
N TYR A 33 -16.65 -26.52 -19.59
CA TYR A 33 -15.36 -25.95 -19.23
C TYR A 33 -15.40 -25.23 -17.88
N CYS A 34 -16.41 -24.38 -17.67
CA CYS A 34 -16.61 -23.65 -16.42
C CYS A 34 -16.82 -24.61 -15.25
N LEU A 35 -17.70 -25.61 -15.39
CA LEU A 35 -17.93 -26.63 -14.38
C LEU A 35 -16.64 -27.36 -14.01
N LYS A 36 -15.85 -27.77 -15.02
CA LYS A 36 -14.54 -28.40 -14.80
C LYS A 36 -13.58 -27.49 -14.03
N LYS A 37 -13.63 -26.18 -14.25
CA LYS A 37 -12.76 -25.21 -13.57
C LYS A 37 -13.20 -24.88 -12.15
N ILE A 38 -14.50 -24.69 -11.90
CA ILE A 38 -15.03 -24.37 -10.56
C ILE A 38 -15.14 -25.60 -9.64
N THR A 39 -15.10 -26.81 -10.21
CA THR A 39 -15.00 -28.05 -9.41
C THR A 39 -13.54 -28.52 -9.23
N ASP A 40 -12.57 -27.83 -9.84
CA ASP A 40 -11.15 -28.12 -9.67
C ASP A 40 -10.73 -27.80 -8.21
N PRO A 41 -10.27 -28.80 -7.44
CA PRO A 41 -9.86 -28.61 -6.04
C PRO A 41 -8.77 -27.54 -5.88
N GLN A 42 -7.84 -27.48 -6.84
CA GLN A 42 -6.75 -26.50 -6.80
C GLN A 42 -7.27 -25.08 -6.99
N TYR A 43 -8.28 -24.91 -7.85
CA TYR A 43 -8.94 -23.63 -8.06
C TYR A 43 -9.72 -23.18 -6.82
N CYS A 44 -10.48 -24.08 -6.19
CA CYS A 44 -11.24 -23.77 -4.97
C CYS A 44 -10.33 -23.30 -3.83
N ILE A 45 -9.21 -23.99 -3.62
CA ILE A 45 -8.23 -23.62 -2.59
C ILE A 45 -7.57 -22.28 -2.91
N ALA A 46 -7.12 -22.10 -4.16
CA ALA A 46 -6.51 -20.83 -4.58
C ALA A 46 -7.47 -19.65 -4.41
N LEU A 47 -8.75 -19.84 -4.76
CA LEU A 47 -9.77 -18.81 -4.61
C LEU A 47 -10.05 -18.47 -3.14
N THR A 48 -10.14 -19.48 -2.28
CA THR A 48 -10.34 -19.31 -0.83
C THR A 48 -9.19 -18.53 -0.20
N VAL A 49 -7.96 -18.91 -0.54
CA VAL A 49 -6.75 -18.22 -0.05
C VAL A 49 -6.68 -16.80 -0.59
N LEU A 50 -6.96 -16.59 -1.87
CA LEU A 50 -6.97 -15.27 -2.48
C LEU A 50 -7.99 -14.35 -1.81
N HIS A 51 -9.17 -14.86 -1.49
CA HIS A 51 -10.19 -14.12 -0.74
C HIS A 51 -9.67 -13.65 0.63
N ASP A 52 -9.07 -14.56 1.39
CA ASP A 52 -8.56 -14.26 2.73
C ASP A 52 -7.40 -13.24 2.66
N ILE A 53 -6.42 -13.45 1.78
CA ILE A 53 -5.30 -12.51 1.59
C ILE A 53 -5.79 -11.14 1.15
N LEU A 54 -6.70 -11.07 0.15
CA LEU A 54 -7.25 -9.80 -0.32
C LEU A 54 -8.07 -9.09 0.76
N GLY A 55 -8.75 -9.82 1.64
CA GLY A 55 -9.44 -9.28 2.80
C GLY A 55 -8.49 -8.58 3.76
N GLU A 56 -7.42 -9.27 4.15
CA GLU A 56 -6.38 -8.72 5.05
C GLU A 56 -5.65 -7.52 4.43
N LEU A 57 -5.33 -7.59 3.13
CA LEU A 57 -4.71 -6.47 2.41
C LEU A 57 -5.67 -5.29 2.29
N SER A 58 -6.96 -5.53 2.08
CA SER A 58 -7.96 -4.46 2.03
C SER A 58 -8.05 -3.72 3.36
N GLU A 59 -8.06 -4.46 4.48
CA GLU A 59 -8.03 -3.89 5.82
C GLU A 59 -6.74 -3.09 6.06
N LEU A 60 -5.58 -3.65 5.69
CA LEU A 60 -4.29 -2.96 5.80
C LEU A 60 -4.30 -1.65 5.01
N CYS A 61 -4.80 -1.68 3.77
CA CYS A 61 -4.95 -0.47 2.97
C CYS A 61 -5.91 0.55 3.59
N GLN A 62 -6.97 0.12 4.28
CA GLN A 62 -7.87 1.04 5.00
C GLN A 62 -7.16 1.68 6.21
N THR A 63 -6.35 0.90 6.93
CA THR A 63 -5.52 1.42 8.03
C THR A 63 -4.52 2.46 7.52
N PHE A 64 -3.87 2.20 6.39
CA PHE A 64 -2.97 3.15 5.72
C PHE A 64 -3.67 4.38 5.13
N GLN A 65 -4.99 4.33 4.99
CA GLN A 65 -5.80 5.48 4.56
C GLN A 65 -6.19 6.40 5.71
N ARG A 66 -5.90 6.04 6.96
CA ARG A 66 -6.15 6.92 8.10
C ARG A 66 -5.27 8.15 7.99
N SER A 67 -5.86 9.33 8.20
CA SER A 67 -5.10 10.56 8.32
C SER A 67 -4.16 10.43 9.52
N CYS A 68 -2.86 10.61 9.29
CA CYS A 68 -1.84 10.76 10.34
C CYS A 68 -1.48 9.48 11.10
N LEU A 69 -1.32 8.38 10.35
CA LEU A 69 -0.60 7.20 10.80
C LEU A 69 0.92 7.54 10.84
N THR A 70 1.66 7.02 11.81
CA THR A 70 3.12 7.23 11.96
C THR A 70 3.91 6.06 11.38
N THR A 71 5.11 6.28 10.79
CA THR A 71 5.93 5.21 10.16
C THR A 71 6.01 3.92 10.99
N ILE A 72 6.15 4.06 12.32
CA ILE A 72 6.20 2.96 13.28
C ILE A 72 4.88 2.18 13.31
N GLU A 73 3.73 2.86 13.36
CA GLU A 73 2.43 2.21 13.35
C GLU A 73 2.18 1.43 12.04
N ALA A 74 2.48 1.99 10.86
CA ALA A 74 2.30 1.20 9.63
C ALA A 74 3.21 -0.02 9.58
N TYR A 75 4.45 0.12 10.04
CA TYR A 75 5.34 -1.02 10.18
C TYR A 75 4.72 -2.10 11.08
N CYS A 76 4.24 -1.72 12.26
CA CYS A 76 3.59 -2.65 13.19
C CYS A 76 2.37 -3.33 12.56
N TYR A 77 1.52 -2.58 11.84
CA TYR A 77 0.37 -3.14 11.13
C TYR A 77 0.79 -4.09 10.00
N ALA A 78 1.79 -3.72 9.19
CA ALA A 78 2.31 -4.57 8.12
C ALA A 78 2.89 -5.87 8.69
N LYS A 79 3.74 -5.78 9.71
CA LYS A 79 4.34 -6.94 10.39
C LYS A 79 3.30 -7.83 11.03
N ALA A 80 2.25 -7.26 11.65
CA ALA A 80 1.14 -8.05 12.18
C ALA A 80 0.43 -8.86 11.08
N LYS A 81 0.24 -8.29 9.88
CA LYS A 81 -0.32 -9.02 8.73
C LYS A 81 0.63 -10.09 8.20
N ILE A 82 1.93 -9.81 8.11
CA ILE A 82 2.97 -10.78 7.73
C ILE A 82 2.97 -11.98 8.69
N VAL A 83 3.00 -11.73 10.00
CA VAL A 83 2.95 -12.79 11.04
C VAL A 83 1.66 -13.61 10.91
N LYS A 84 0.53 -12.96 10.63
CA LYS A 84 -0.74 -13.65 10.39
C LYS A 84 -0.66 -14.54 9.14
N PHE A 85 -0.10 -14.06 8.03
CA PHE A 85 0.08 -14.88 6.83
C PHE A 85 1.03 -16.06 7.06
N HIS A 86 2.12 -15.84 7.79
CA HIS A 86 3.05 -16.92 8.14
C HIS A 86 2.37 -17.99 8.99
N SER A 87 1.66 -17.60 10.05
CA SER A 87 0.98 -18.55 10.95
C SER A 87 -0.17 -19.30 10.28
N GLN A 88 -0.87 -18.69 9.33
CA GLN A 88 -1.99 -19.31 8.63
C GLN A 88 -1.56 -20.19 7.45
N TYR A 89 -0.48 -19.84 6.76
CA TYR A 89 -0.14 -20.44 5.46
C TYR A 89 1.30 -20.94 5.34
N LEU A 90 2.30 -20.26 5.89
CA LEU A 90 3.73 -20.55 5.66
C LEU A 90 4.42 -21.33 6.79
N GLY A 91 3.67 -22.06 7.62
CA GLY A 91 4.22 -23.03 8.59
C GLY A 91 4.53 -24.39 7.97
N GLU A 92 5.03 -25.35 8.76
CA GLU A 92 5.27 -26.73 8.31
C GLU A 92 4.00 -27.42 7.76
N LYS A 93 2.80 -26.91 8.11
CA LYS A 93 1.50 -27.26 7.51
C LYS A 93 0.64 -26.01 7.36
N VAL A 94 -0.17 -25.93 6.29
CA VAL A 94 -1.21 -24.88 6.14
C VAL A 94 -2.20 -25.02 7.31
N HIS A 95 -2.39 -23.94 8.06
CA HIS A 95 -3.20 -23.94 9.29
C HIS A 95 -4.54 -23.23 9.15
N SER A 96 -4.79 -22.52 8.04
CA SER A 96 -6.09 -21.89 7.78
C SER A 96 -7.22 -22.92 7.83
N GLU A 97 -8.12 -22.75 8.80
CA GLU A 97 -9.25 -23.65 9.04
C GLU A 97 -10.18 -23.72 7.83
N LYS A 98 -10.38 -22.58 7.15
CA LYS A 98 -11.16 -22.51 5.89
C LYS A 98 -10.54 -23.36 4.79
N VAL A 99 -9.22 -23.30 4.63
CA VAL A 99 -8.51 -24.11 3.62
C VAL A 99 -8.57 -25.59 3.98
N LYS A 100 -8.41 -25.95 5.26
CA LYS A 100 -8.56 -27.34 5.72
C LYS A 100 -9.95 -27.90 5.45
N GLN A 101 -11.00 -27.12 5.72
CA GLN A 101 -12.37 -27.51 5.43
C GLN A 101 -12.60 -27.73 3.92
N GLN A 102 -12.01 -26.88 3.07
CA GLN A 102 -12.07 -27.03 1.61
C GLN A 102 -11.22 -28.19 1.08
N MET A 103 -10.16 -28.59 1.80
CA MET A 103 -9.29 -29.71 1.44
C MET A 103 -9.82 -31.07 1.91
N ALA A 104 -10.66 -31.10 2.95
CA ALA A 104 -11.19 -32.32 3.54
C ALA A 104 -11.88 -33.28 2.55
N PRO A 105 -12.63 -32.81 1.53
CA PRO A 105 -13.22 -33.68 0.51
C PRO A 105 -12.21 -34.34 -0.44
N PHE A 106 -10.93 -33.93 -0.42
CA PHE A 106 -9.91 -34.31 -1.40
C PHE A 106 -8.69 -35.01 -0.78
N ASP A 107 -8.86 -35.61 0.41
CA ASP A 107 -7.82 -36.35 1.15
C ASP A 107 -6.50 -35.56 1.36
N ASN A 108 -6.57 -34.24 1.38
CA ASN A 108 -5.40 -33.34 1.46
C ASN A 108 -4.36 -33.52 0.34
N THR A 109 -4.76 -34.06 -0.82
CA THR A 109 -3.84 -34.37 -1.93
C THR A 109 -3.54 -33.19 -2.86
N VAL A 110 -4.13 -32.02 -2.61
CA VAL A 110 -4.02 -30.87 -3.51
C VAL A 110 -2.67 -30.17 -3.39
N ASP A 111 -2.03 -29.90 -4.53
CA ASP A 111 -0.75 -29.18 -4.59
C ASP A 111 -0.93 -27.68 -4.25
N THR A 112 -0.44 -27.29 -3.07
CA THR A 112 -0.50 -25.92 -2.56
C THR A 112 0.78 -25.12 -2.81
N ARG A 113 1.82 -25.69 -3.46
CA ARG A 113 3.13 -25.02 -3.61
C ARG A 113 3.04 -23.64 -4.27
N GLY A 114 2.24 -23.50 -5.33
CA GLY A 114 2.06 -22.21 -6.01
C GLY A 114 1.39 -21.16 -5.12
N VAL A 115 0.46 -21.58 -4.27
CA VAL A 115 -0.22 -20.70 -3.30
C VAL A 115 0.76 -20.26 -2.21
N LEU A 116 1.55 -21.19 -1.67
CA LEU A 116 2.57 -20.89 -0.66
C LEU A 116 3.63 -19.93 -1.21
N HIS A 117 4.09 -20.16 -2.44
CA HIS A 117 5.03 -19.27 -3.11
C HIS A 117 4.45 -17.86 -3.28
N PHE A 118 3.21 -17.75 -3.77
CA PHE A 118 2.51 -16.46 -3.89
C PHE A 118 2.45 -15.71 -2.56
N ILE A 119 2.13 -16.39 -1.45
CA ILE A 119 2.06 -15.76 -0.12
C ILE A 119 3.45 -15.34 0.37
N SER A 120 4.47 -16.18 0.15
CA SER A 120 5.85 -15.86 0.50
C SER A 120 6.33 -14.59 -0.19
N GLU A 121 6.14 -14.50 -1.52
CA GLU A 121 6.50 -13.31 -2.29
C GLU A 121 5.73 -12.07 -1.80
N HIS A 122 4.45 -12.23 -1.44
CA HIS A 122 3.68 -11.12 -0.87
C HIS A 122 4.23 -10.68 0.48
N CYS A 123 4.58 -11.61 1.37
CA CYS A 123 5.21 -11.28 2.66
C CYS A 123 6.53 -10.54 2.43
N GLU A 124 7.39 -11.03 1.54
CA GLU A 124 8.67 -10.40 1.19
C GLU A 124 8.46 -8.99 0.64
N HIS A 125 7.53 -8.81 -0.30
CA HIS A 125 7.22 -7.49 -0.84
C HIS A 125 6.66 -6.51 0.21
N LEU A 126 5.83 -6.98 1.14
CA LEU A 126 5.41 -6.15 2.27
C LEU A 126 6.59 -5.82 3.19
N ASP A 127 7.48 -6.76 3.45
CA ASP A 127 8.64 -6.56 4.33
C ASP A 127 9.61 -5.52 3.76
N CYS A 128 9.92 -5.62 2.46
CA CYS A 128 10.80 -4.67 1.78
C CYS A 128 10.24 -3.24 1.75
N ARG A 129 8.91 -3.08 1.82
CA ARG A 129 8.27 -1.76 1.87
C ARG A 129 8.33 -1.12 3.26
N PHE A 130 8.51 -1.93 4.31
CA PHE A 130 8.57 -1.48 5.70
C PHE A 130 9.82 -2.04 6.39
N PRO A 131 11.01 -1.60 5.99
CA PRO A 131 12.24 -2.17 6.50
C PRO A 131 12.53 -1.71 7.94
N GLU A 132 12.85 -2.66 8.81
CA GLU A 132 12.99 -2.44 10.26
C GLU A 132 14.11 -1.45 10.61
N ASN A 133 15.19 -1.45 9.82
CA ASN A 133 16.34 -0.58 10.02
C ASN A 133 16.01 0.91 9.92
N GLU A 134 14.89 1.27 9.29
CA GLU A 134 14.44 2.66 9.16
C GLU A 134 13.65 3.16 10.38
N LEU A 135 13.07 2.26 11.18
CA LEU A 135 12.24 2.64 12.31
C LEU A 135 13.01 3.43 13.35
N GLN A 136 14.26 3.04 13.58
CA GLN A 136 15.15 3.76 14.48
C GLN A 136 15.35 5.19 14.02
N GLU A 137 15.45 5.41 12.71
CA GLU A 137 15.66 6.74 12.14
C GLU A 137 14.39 7.60 12.27
N TRP A 138 13.24 7.02 11.92
CA TRP A 138 11.93 7.70 12.01
C TRP A 138 11.44 7.93 13.44
N SER A 139 12.00 7.22 14.44
CA SER A 139 11.68 7.46 15.85
C SER A 139 11.99 8.89 16.31
N ALA A 140 12.83 9.62 15.57
CA ALA A 140 13.11 11.04 15.80
C ALA A 140 11.86 11.94 15.77
N PHE A 141 10.79 11.51 15.09
CA PHE A 141 9.53 12.25 14.96
C PHE A 141 8.37 11.59 15.72
N ASN A 142 8.63 10.56 16.53
CA ASN A 142 7.59 9.94 17.35
C ASN A 142 7.27 10.86 18.54
N ILE A 143 5.99 11.23 18.70
CA ILE A 143 5.49 12.06 19.80
C ILE A 143 5.91 11.51 21.17
N GLU A 144 5.81 10.20 21.36
CA GLU A 144 6.17 9.57 22.64
C GLU A 144 7.67 9.69 22.94
N ALA A 145 8.50 9.66 21.90
CA ALA A 145 9.94 9.79 22.01
C ALA A 145 10.40 11.25 22.15
N LEU A 146 9.60 12.19 21.65
CA LEU A 146 9.80 13.63 21.81
C LEU A 146 9.38 14.14 23.20
N PHE A 147 8.51 13.40 23.90
CA PHE A 147 8.04 13.71 25.25
C PHE A 147 8.46 12.67 26.31
N PRO A 148 9.76 12.41 26.52
CA PRO A 148 10.20 11.50 27.57
C PRO A 148 10.02 12.13 28.95
N VAL A 149 9.91 11.28 29.98
CA VAL A 149 9.88 11.67 31.41
C VAL A 149 11.11 12.52 31.81
N LYS A 150 12.22 12.40 31.06
CA LYS A 150 13.40 13.29 31.14
C LYS A 150 13.75 13.78 29.74
N PHE A 151 13.64 15.08 29.52
CA PHE A 151 13.94 15.72 28.24
C PHE A 151 15.43 15.56 27.89
N ASP A 152 15.72 14.86 26.79
CA ASP A 152 17.08 14.71 26.25
C ASP A 152 17.24 15.56 24.98
N TYR A 153 18.02 16.64 25.10
CA TYR A 153 18.32 17.54 24.00
C TYR A 153 19.09 16.86 22.86
N GLY A 154 19.82 15.77 23.12
CA GLY A 154 20.57 15.02 22.11
C GLY A 154 19.77 13.91 21.41
N TYR A 155 18.59 13.55 21.91
CA TYR A 155 17.79 12.48 21.34
C TYR A 155 17.37 12.80 19.89
N GLY A 156 17.45 11.81 19.00
CA GLY A 156 16.97 11.92 17.62
C GLY A 156 17.90 12.66 16.65
N THR A 157 18.87 13.47 17.10
CA THR A 157 19.74 14.23 16.18
C THR A 157 20.56 13.32 15.26
N LYS A 158 21.14 12.24 15.81
CA LYS A 158 21.85 11.22 15.00
C LYS A 158 20.94 10.53 13.97
N ASN A 159 19.67 10.37 14.32
CA ASN A 159 18.68 9.74 13.47
C ASN A 159 18.30 10.68 12.31
N VAL A 160 18.10 11.97 12.61
CA VAL A 160 17.88 13.00 11.58
C VAL A 160 19.07 13.09 10.62
N ILE A 161 20.31 13.05 11.11
CA ILE A 161 21.51 13.04 10.23
C ILE A 161 21.49 11.85 9.27
N LYS A 162 21.11 10.65 9.74
CA LYS A 162 20.97 9.47 8.87
C LYS A 162 19.87 9.66 7.82
N LEU A 163 18.71 10.19 8.22
CA LEU A 163 17.62 10.51 7.29
C LEU A 163 18.05 11.53 6.24
N VAL A 164 18.76 12.59 6.64
CA VAL A 164 19.30 13.60 5.72
C VAL A 164 20.22 12.94 4.70
N GLY A 165 21.19 12.13 5.14
CA GLY A 165 22.10 11.43 4.22
C GLY A 165 21.38 10.49 3.26
N LYS A 166 20.33 9.82 3.72
CA LYS A 166 19.56 8.87 2.92
C LYS A 166 18.66 9.55 1.88
N TYR A 167 17.95 10.60 2.26
CA TYR A 167 17.00 11.29 1.39
C TYR A 167 17.61 12.48 0.64
N GLN A 168 18.90 12.74 0.82
CA GLN A 168 19.63 13.84 0.18
C GLN A 168 19.41 13.92 -1.34
N ALA A 169 19.58 12.80 -2.04
CA ALA A 169 19.41 12.73 -3.49
C ALA A 169 17.94 12.91 -3.92
N VAL A 170 17.00 12.40 -3.12
CA VAL A 170 15.55 12.46 -3.41
C VAL A 170 15.03 13.88 -3.22
N LEU A 171 15.50 14.57 -2.19
CA LEU A 171 15.10 15.93 -1.83
C LEU A 171 15.93 17.01 -2.55
N ASN A 172 16.89 16.63 -3.39
CA ASN A 172 17.84 17.53 -4.04
C ASN A 172 18.55 18.47 -3.04
N LEU A 173 18.87 17.97 -1.84
CA LEU A 173 19.55 18.76 -0.82
C LEU A 173 21.02 19.01 -1.21
N PRO A 174 21.57 20.20 -0.89
CA PRO A 174 23.00 20.48 -1.08
C PRO A 174 23.89 19.41 -0.44
N THR A 175 25.05 19.15 -1.04
CA THR A 175 26.04 18.19 -0.50
C THR A 175 26.94 18.79 0.58
N ASP A 176 26.80 20.08 0.84
CA ASP A 176 27.57 20.79 1.85
C ASP A 176 27.16 20.35 3.27
N ARG A 177 28.12 20.28 4.19
CA ARG A 177 27.88 19.96 5.60
C ARG A 177 26.94 21.00 6.25
N SER A 178 26.92 22.23 5.72
CA SER A 178 26.06 23.33 6.19
C SER A 178 24.56 23.00 6.20
N ILE A 179 24.03 22.26 5.22
CA ILE A 179 22.58 21.94 5.21
C ILE A 179 22.22 20.94 6.32
N THR A 180 23.11 19.98 6.58
CA THR A 180 22.89 18.99 7.65
C THR A 180 22.88 19.67 9.01
N GLU A 181 23.81 20.61 9.22
CA GLU A 181 23.86 21.43 10.43
C GLU A 181 22.60 22.28 10.60
N CYS A 182 22.16 22.97 9.53
CA CYS A 182 20.93 23.77 9.54
C CYS A 182 19.68 22.93 9.89
N ILE A 183 19.53 21.74 9.29
CA ILE A 183 18.41 20.84 9.60
C ILE A 183 18.49 20.36 11.07
N CYS A 184 19.69 20.11 11.59
CA CYS A 184 19.87 19.73 12.99
C CYS A 184 19.53 20.86 13.96
N GLU A 185 19.87 22.11 13.63
CA GLU A 185 19.48 23.29 14.40
C GLU A 185 17.95 23.46 14.40
N GLN A 186 17.32 23.41 13.21
CA GLN A 186 15.86 23.41 13.10
C GLN A 186 15.23 22.28 13.93
N TYR A 187 15.83 21.08 13.93
CA TYR A 187 15.32 19.96 14.72
C TYR A 187 15.41 20.19 16.23
N ILE A 188 16.45 20.83 16.74
CA ILE A 188 16.58 21.15 18.17
C ILE A 188 15.46 22.11 18.60
N ASP A 189 15.28 23.19 17.84
CA ASP A 189 14.24 24.19 18.09
C ASP A 189 12.84 23.58 17.94
N TYR A 190 12.67 22.75 16.93
CA TYR A 190 11.45 21.99 16.68
C TYR A 190 11.05 21.16 17.90
N LYS A 191 11.96 20.35 18.45
CA LYS A 191 11.68 19.52 19.63
C LYS A 191 11.21 20.37 20.81
N PHE A 192 11.88 21.48 21.07
CA PHE A 192 11.51 22.37 22.17
C PHE A 192 10.10 22.94 21.97
N ILE A 193 9.81 23.46 20.78
CA ILE A 193 8.54 24.10 20.46
C ILE A 193 7.37 23.10 20.46
N ILE A 194 7.56 21.91 19.89
CA ILE A 194 6.55 20.86 19.91
C ILE A 194 6.23 20.45 21.34
N VAL A 195 7.23 20.25 22.19
CA VAL A 195 7.01 19.88 23.59
C VAL A 195 6.30 20.96 24.38
N GLU A 196 6.65 22.23 24.22
CA GLU A 196 5.93 23.32 24.86
C GLU A 196 4.47 23.40 24.37
N LYS A 197 4.24 23.26 23.07
CA LYS A 197 2.87 23.25 22.49
C LYS A 197 2.06 22.04 22.95
N MET A 198 2.69 20.90 23.23
CA MET A 198 2.04 19.74 23.82
C MET A 198 1.68 19.95 25.29
N LYS A 199 2.57 20.55 26.10
CA LYS A 199 2.28 20.91 27.50
C LYS A 199 1.10 21.85 27.62
N VAL A 200 1.01 22.83 26.71
CA VAL A 200 -0.11 23.78 26.63
C VAL A 200 -1.36 23.15 25.98
N GLY A 201 -1.25 21.92 25.44
CA GLY A 201 -2.36 21.18 24.85
C GLY A 201 -2.82 21.69 23.49
N THR A 202 -1.99 22.49 22.80
CA THR A 202 -2.22 23.01 21.44
C THR A 202 -1.92 21.96 20.37
N ILE A 203 -0.93 21.09 20.62
CA ILE A 203 -0.64 19.91 19.81
C ILE A 203 -0.95 18.69 20.66
N ARG A 204 -1.82 17.80 20.19
CA ARG A 204 -2.22 16.59 20.93
C ARG A 204 -1.97 15.31 20.14
N THR A 205 -1.93 15.43 18.83
CA THR A 205 -1.84 14.30 17.91
C THR A 205 -0.69 14.48 16.93
N PHE A 206 -0.29 13.39 16.27
CA PHE A 206 0.68 13.44 15.17
C PHE A 206 0.17 14.32 14.02
N ALA A 207 -1.14 14.33 13.79
CA ALA A 207 -1.79 15.22 12.84
C ALA A 207 -1.53 16.70 13.13
N ASP A 208 -1.70 17.10 14.38
CA ASP A 208 -1.49 18.48 14.82
C ASP A 208 -0.02 18.88 14.66
N MET A 209 0.89 17.95 15.00
CA MET A 209 2.32 18.12 14.87
C MET A 209 2.73 18.32 13.40
N VAL A 210 2.27 17.46 12.50
CA VAL A 210 2.52 17.57 11.05
C VAL A 210 1.95 18.88 10.52
N THR A 211 0.68 19.17 10.81
CA THR A 211 0.00 20.40 10.34
C THR A 211 0.71 21.66 10.81
N TYR A 212 1.19 21.67 12.06
CA TYR A 212 1.96 22.76 12.60
C TYR A 212 3.30 22.90 11.86
N THR A 213 4.06 21.81 11.74
CA THR A 213 5.37 21.81 11.08
C THR A 213 5.29 22.33 9.65
N LEU A 214 4.32 21.87 8.87
CA LEU A 214 4.16 22.23 7.45
C LEU A 214 3.71 23.68 7.24
N LYS A 215 3.21 24.37 8.28
CA LYS A 215 2.79 25.78 8.21
C LYS A 215 3.88 26.75 8.64
N GLU A 216 4.84 26.29 9.42
CA GLU A 216 5.83 27.15 10.07
C GLU A 216 7.08 27.30 9.20
N GLN A 217 7.36 28.54 8.78
CA GLN A 217 8.49 28.83 7.90
C GLN A 217 9.86 28.59 8.55
N GLN A 218 9.93 28.56 9.88
CA GLN A 218 11.17 28.31 10.60
C GLN A 218 11.68 26.85 10.49
N PHE A 219 10.85 25.93 10.00
CA PHE A 219 11.19 24.51 9.87
C PHE A 219 11.18 24.03 8.43
N THR A 220 11.38 24.91 7.44
CA THR A 220 11.20 24.57 6.02
C THR A 220 11.99 23.34 5.58
N ASP A 221 13.25 23.20 5.99
CA ASP A 221 14.08 22.07 5.57
C ASP A 221 13.71 20.80 6.34
N LEU A 222 13.43 20.93 7.63
CA LEU A 222 12.96 19.82 8.46
C LEU A 222 11.56 19.33 8.05
N ALA A 223 10.71 20.22 7.55
CA ALA A 223 9.34 19.95 7.14
C ALA A 223 9.28 18.89 6.04
N HIS A 224 10.28 18.80 5.16
CA HIS A 224 10.38 17.72 4.17
C HIS A 224 10.43 16.34 4.83
N PHE A 225 11.16 16.19 5.94
CA PHE A 225 11.26 14.90 6.64
C PHE A 225 9.99 14.59 7.42
N VAL A 226 9.34 15.59 8.01
CA VAL A 226 8.04 15.42 8.66
C VAL A 226 6.96 15.06 7.63
N ASP A 227 7.01 15.67 6.44
CA ASP A 227 6.13 15.34 5.32
C ASP A 227 6.38 13.92 4.83
N ILE A 228 7.63 13.50 4.63
CA ILE A 228 7.96 12.10 4.30
C ILE A 228 7.42 11.16 5.38
N CYS A 229 7.65 11.46 6.66
CA CYS A 229 7.15 10.64 7.78
C CYS A 229 5.61 10.52 7.76
N ALA A 230 4.90 11.58 7.36
CA ALA A 230 3.44 11.61 7.25
C ALA A 230 2.91 10.99 5.94
N THR A 231 3.70 10.98 4.87
CA THR A 231 3.29 10.55 3.52
C THR A 231 3.76 9.15 3.15
N PHE A 232 4.78 8.59 3.82
CA PHE A 232 5.33 7.25 3.56
C PHE A 232 4.27 6.13 3.70
N GLN A 233 3.08 6.46 4.18
CA GLN A 233 1.98 5.55 4.43
C GLN A 233 0.75 5.76 3.55
N ALA A 234 0.69 6.86 2.80
CA ALA A 234 -0.41 7.16 1.92
C ALA A 234 0.00 6.92 0.45
N SER A 235 0.13 5.65 0.03
CA SER A 235 0.01 5.36 -1.39
C SER A 235 -0.63 4.00 -1.67
N SER A 236 -1.90 3.92 -1.27
CA SER A 236 -2.90 3.25 -2.10
C SER A 236 -4.21 4.03 -2.18
N ALA A 237 -4.37 5.13 -1.43
CA ALA A 237 -5.54 6.00 -1.49
C ALA A 237 -5.68 6.67 -2.86
N ASP A 238 -4.60 7.23 -3.40
CA ASP A 238 -4.58 7.83 -4.73
C ASP A 238 -4.73 6.79 -5.84
N CYS A 239 -4.20 5.58 -5.62
CA CYS A 239 -4.43 4.44 -6.50
C CYS A 239 -5.90 4.00 -6.45
N LYS A 240 -6.53 3.85 -5.27
CA LYS A 240 -7.96 3.48 -5.14
C LYS A 240 -8.88 4.58 -5.66
N CYS A 241 -8.54 5.85 -5.47
CA CYS A 241 -9.25 6.99 -6.07
C CYS A 241 -9.09 6.97 -7.60
N GLY A 242 -7.88 6.66 -8.10
CA GLY A 242 -7.60 6.36 -9.50
C GLY A 242 -8.45 5.21 -10.02
N PHE A 243 -8.51 4.08 -9.34
CA PHE A 243 -9.29 2.91 -9.72
C PHE A 243 -10.80 3.14 -9.64
N SER A 244 -11.29 3.94 -8.68
CA SER A 244 -12.71 4.33 -8.60
C SER A 244 -13.09 5.30 -9.71
N LEU A 245 -12.26 6.30 -10.01
CA LEU A 245 -12.45 7.21 -11.13
C LEU A 245 -12.37 6.43 -12.45
N MET A 246 -11.40 5.53 -12.58
CA MET A 246 -11.21 4.65 -13.72
C MET A 246 -12.37 3.68 -13.89
N LYS A 247 -12.93 3.17 -12.78
CA LYS A 247 -14.16 2.37 -12.79
C LYS A 247 -15.33 3.23 -13.24
N GLN A 248 -15.51 4.45 -12.73
CA GLN A 248 -16.56 5.36 -13.22
C GLN A 248 -16.44 5.69 -14.71
N ILE A 249 -15.23 5.97 -15.20
CA ILE A 249 -14.94 6.23 -16.60
C ILE A 249 -15.23 4.98 -17.44
N LYS A 250 -14.76 3.80 -17.01
CA LYS A 250 -15.01 2.52 -17.70
C LYS A 250 -16.50 2.15 -17.71
N THR A 251 -17.25 2.47 -16.65
CA THR A 251 -18.71 2.23 -16.62
C THR A 251 -19.47 3.23 -17.49
N LYS A 252 -19.08 4.51 -17.50
CA LYS A 252 -19.72 5.57 -18.31
C LYS A 252 -19.34 5.52 -19.80
N SER A 253 -18.15 5.02 -20.13
CA SER A 253 -17.58 5.04 -21.48
C SER A 253 -17.24 3.63 -21.99
N ARG A 254 -17.90 2.60 -21.44
CA ARG A 254 -17.68 1.15 -21.67
C ARG A 254 -17.57 0.74 -23.14
N ASN A 255 -18.25 1.48 -24.04
CA ASN A 255 -18.32 1.16 -25.46
C ASN A 255 -17.34 1.99 -26.34
N ARG A 256 -16.46 2.79 -25.75
CA ARG A 256 -15.63 3.78 -26.50
C ARG A 256 -14.14 3.84 -26.13
N LEU A 257 -13.69 3.13 -25.11
CA LEU A 257 -12.30 3.23 -24.63
C LEU A 257 -11.50 1.98 -24.99
N GLU A 258 -10.51 2.15 -25.87
CA GLU A 258 -9.44 1.18 -26.09
C GLU A 258 -8.38 1.28 -24.98
N VAL A 259 -7.55 0.24 -24.86
CA VAL A 259 -6.48 0.15 -23.84
C VAL A 259 -5.55 1.36 -23.89
N ASN A 260 -5.25 1.88 -25.08
CA ASN A 260 -4.36 3.04 -25.24
C ASN A 260 -4.95 4.34 -24.66
N HIS A 261 -6.28 4.48 -24.63
CA HIS A 261 -6.94 5.62 -24.00
C HIS A 261 -6.81 5.58 -22.46
N MET A 262 -6.59 4.40 -21.89
CA MET A 262 -6.40 4.24 -20.44
C MET A 262 -5.01 4.72 -20.02
N ASP A 263 -3.97 4.36 -20.78
CA ASP A 263 -2.59 4.82 -20.53
C ASP A 263 -2.48 6.35 -20.66
N GLN A 264 -3.19 6.93 -21.63
CA GLN A 264 -3.28 8.38 -21.80
C GLN A 264 -3.96 9.06 -20.60
N LEU A 265 -5.06 8.51 -20.10
CA LEU A 265 -5.77 9.08 -18.93
C LEU A 265 -4.95 8.97 -17.64
N ILE A 266 -4.21 7.87 -17.45
CA ILE A 266 -3.29 7.70 -16.32
C ILE A 266 -2.14 8.69 -16.42
N SER A 267 -1.58 8.90 -17.62
CA SER A 267 -0.54 9.89 -17.89
C SER A 267 -1.01 11.31 -17.54
N ILE A 268 -2.20 11.71 -18.01
CA ILE A 268 -2.79 13.02 -17.67
C ILE A 268 -2.93 13.19 -16.16
N LYS A 269 -3.39 12.15 -15.45
CA LYS A 269 -3.54 12.20 -13.99
C LYS A 269 -2.19 12.28 -13.26
N TYR A 270 -1.18 11.57 -13.74
CA TYR A 270 0.19 11.65 -13.22
C TYR A 270 0.74 13.08 -13.31
N TYR A 271 0.56 13.74 -14.46
CA TYR A 271 1.00 15.13 -14.65
C TYR A 271 0.11 16.17 -13.94
N LEU A 272 -1.13 15.84 -13.59
CA LEU A 272 -2.03 16.69 -12.77
C LEU A 272 -1.62 16.76 -11.29
N ALA A 273 -0.97 15.74 -10.75
CA ALA A 273 -0.60 15.69 -9.34
C ALA A 273 0.59 16.60 -8.98
N ALA A 274 1.33 17.10 -9.99
CA ALA A 274 2.61 17.77 -9.78
C ALA A 274 2.57 19.32 -9.72
N ASN A 275 1.46 19.97 -10.10
CA ASN A 275 1.11 21.38 -9.81
C ASN A 275 -0.12 21.76 -10.64
N LYS A 276 -0.92 22.72 -10.15
CA LYS A 276 -2.29 23.06 -10.59
C LYS A 276 -2.50 23.52 -12.05
N ASP A 277 -1.56 23.35 -12.97
CA ASP A 277 -1.79 23.58 -14.40
C ASP A 277 -1.25 22.43 -15.26
N VAL A 278 -2.15 21.89 -16.10
CA VAL A 278 -1.85 20.78 -17.01
C VAL A 278 -1.08 21.34 -18.21
N ASN A 279 0.23 21.05 -18.27
CA ASN A 279 1.01 21.30 -19.47
C ASN A 279 0.73 20.19 -20.51
N LEU A 280 -0.29 20.42 -21.34
CA LEU A 280 -0.72 19.50 -22.39
C LEU A 280 0.38 19.24 -23.44
N ASP A 281 1.29 20.18 -23.65
CA ASP A 281 2.39 20.04 -24.61
C ASP A 281 3.40 18.99 -24.15
N LYS A 282 3.73 18.92 -22.85
CA LYS A 282 4.61 17.86 -22.31
C LYS A 282 3.98 16.47 -22.42
N ILE A 283 2.67 16.37 -22.19
CA ILE A 283 1.90 15.11 -22.29
C ILE A 283 1.87 14.64 -23.75
N TYR A 284 1.56 15.56 -24.66
CA TYR A 284 1.56 15.29 -26.09
C TYR A 284 2.95 14.90 -26.59
N HIS A 285 4.01 15.57 -26.10
CA HIS A 285 5.37 15.23 -26.47
C HIS A 285 5.73 13.82 -25.99
N HIS A 286 5.41 13.46 -24.74
CA HIS A 286 5.61 12.11 -24.21
C HIS A 286 4.92 11.03 -25.06
N TRP A 287 3.64 11.23 -25.42
CA TRP A 287 2.89 10.30 -26.27
C TRP A 287 3.40 10.20 -27.71
N THR A 288 4.03 11.24 -28.23
CA THR A 288 4.57 11.25 -29.60
C THR A 288 5.98 10.69 -29.68
N THR A 289 6.78 10.80 -28.61
CA THR A 289 8.14 10.20 -28.54
C THR A 289 8.15 8.74 -28.10
N ASP A 290 7.26 8.31 -27.19
CA ASP A 290 7.16 6.90 -26.77
C ASP A 290 6.31 6.08 -27.75
N LYS A 291 6.81 5.94 -28.97
CA LYS A 291 6.40 4.82 -29.81
C LYS A 291 7.01 3.56 -29.21
N TYR A 292 6.24 2.84 -28.39
CA TYR A 292 6.52 1.45 -28.08
C TYR A 292 6.87 0.73 -29.39
N ARG A 293 8.16 0.44 -29.59
CA ARG A 293 8.61 -0.47 -30.63
C ARG A 293 7.85 -1.77 -30.39
N ARG A 294 6.93 -2.11 -31.28
CA ARG A 294 6.45 -3.49 -31.37
C ARG A 294 7.67 -4.31 -31.77
N GLU A 295 8.28 -4.99 -30.81
CA GLU A 295 9.18 -6.09 -31.14
C GLU A 295 8.38 -7.08 -32.00
N LYS A 296 8.96 -7.44 -33.14
CA LYS A 296 8.38 -8.34 -34.14
C LYS A 296 8.46 -9.78 -33.67
#